data_AF-A0A815XUI7-F1
#
_entry.id   AF-A0A815XUI7-F1
#
_cell.length_a   1.000
_cell.length_b   1.000
_cell.length_c   1.000
_cell.angle_alpha   90.00
_cell.angle_beta   90.00
_cell.angle_gamma   90.00
#
_symmetry.space_group_name_H-M   'P 1'
#
loop_
_entity.id
_entity.type
_entity.pdbx_description
1 polymer ?
#
loop_
_entity_poly.entity_id
_entity_poly.type
_entity_poly.pdbx_seq_one_letter_code
_entity_poly.pdbx_strand_id
1 'polypeptide(L)' 'SQSKQRRALTTQHPLSSTRRDGFHHWPKSTTKGRCRNIGCHGYSTIICSKCQLRLCINSRKNCFERYHK' A
#
# COMPACT_ATOMS: atom_id res chain seq x y z
N SER A 1 -10.22 -41.11 -32.40
CA SER A 1 -10.05 -39.65 -32.19
C SER A 1 -9.94 -39.36 -30.70
N GLN A 2 -8.73 -39.20 -30.17
CA GLN A 2 -8.50 -38.94 -28.73
C GLN A 2 -8.61 -37.43 -28.45
N SER A 3 -9.66 -37.03 -27.74
CA SER A 3 -9.93 -35.65 -27.36
C SER A 3 -9.04 -35.25 -26.18
N LYS A 4 -8.04 -34.40 -26.45
CA LYS A 4 -7.08 -33.88 -25.46
C LYS A 4 -7.79 -32.85 -24.57
N GLN A 5 -8.26 -33.26 -23.40
CA GLN A 5 -8.81 -32.34 -22.39
C GLN A 5 -7.71 -31.44 -21.83
N ARG A 6 -7.72 -30.15 -22.19
CA ARG A 6 -6.89 -29.12 -21.54
C ARG A 6 -7.57 -28.70 -20.23
N ARG A 7 -7.07 -29.19 -19.10
CA ARG A 7 -7.45 -28.67 -17.78
C ARG A 7 -6.95 -27.22 -17.67
N ALA A 8 -7.86 -26.26 -17.69
CA ALA A 8 -7.53 -24.89 -17.34
C ALA A 8 -7.16 -24.86 -15.85
N LEU A 9 -5.93 -24.47 -15.54
CA LEU A 9 -5.49 -24.22 -14.17
C LEU A 9 -6.24 -22.98 -13.67
N THR A 10 -7.28 -23.20 -12.87
CA THR A 10 -7.93 -22.13 -12.11
C THR A 10 -6.89 -21.51 -11.19
N THR A 11 -6.47 -20.27 -11.48
CA THR A 11 -5.65 -19.47 -10.58
C THR A 11 -6.39 -19.34 -9.26
N GLN A 12 -6.03 -20.14 -8.26
CA GLN A 12 -6.59 -20.02 -6.92
C GLN A 12 -6.09 -18.72 -6.31
N HIS A 13 -6.90 -17.67 -6.38
CA HIS A 13 -6.65 -16.48 -5.57
C HIS A 13 -6.64 -16.89 -4.09
N PRO A 14 -5.73 -16.34 -3.27
CA PRO A 14 -5.70 -16.63 -1.85
C PRO A 14 -7.05 -16.32 -1.20
N LEU A 15 -7.41 -17.12 -0.19
CA LEU A 15 -8.64 -16.97 0.59
C LEU A 15 -8.80 -15.51 1.06
N SER A 16 -10.02 -14.98 0.91
CA SER A 16 -10.34 -13.55 1.10
C SER A 16 -10.01 -13.00 2.49
N SER A 17 -9.91 -13.88 3.50
CA SER A 17 -9.48 -13.55 4.87
C SER A 17 -8.01 -13.15 4.94
N THR A 18 -7.10 -13.96 4.37
CA THR A 18 -5.65 -13.68 4.33
C THR A 18 -5.32 -12.46 3.48
N ARG A 19 -6.17 -12.13 2.50
CA ARG A 19 -6.01 -10.88 1.75
C ARG A 19 -6.09 -9.70 2.72
N ARG A 20 -7.08 -9.65 3.63
CA ARG A 20 -7.45 -8.43 4.37
C ARG A 20 -6.60 -8.10 5.61
N ASP A 21 -5.92 -9.07 6.20
CA ASP A 21 -5.20 -8.88 7.48
C ASP A 21 -3.86 -8.11 7.36
N GLY A 22 -3.29 -8.03 6.15
CA GLY A 22 -2.01 -7.33 5.91
C GLY A 22 -2.14 -5.83 5.59
N PHE A 23 -3.34 -5.26 5.53
CA PHE A 23 -3.59 -3.92 4.99
C PHE A 23 -3.56 -2.77 6.00
N HIS A 24 -2.72 -2.84 7.04
CA HIS A 24 -2.84 -1.85 8.11
C HIS A 24 -2.47 -0.42 7.67
N HIS A 25 -1.51 -0.18 6.78
CA HIS A 25 -1.09 1.19 6.45
C HIS A 25 -0.70 1.33 4.98
N TRP A 26 -1.69 1.46 4.09
CA TRP A 26 -1.43 1.59 2.65
C TRP A 26 -1.28 3.06 2.25
N PRO A 27 -0.25 3.40 1.44
CA PRO A 27 -0.14 4.74 0.88
C PRO A 27 -1.25 4.94 -0.16
N LYS A 28 -2.00 6.03 -0.01
CA LYS A 28 -2.98 6.52 -0.99
C LYS A 28 -2.53 7.88 -1.50
N SER A 29 -2.85 8.20 -2.75
CA SER A 29 -2.67 9.55 -3.28
C SER A 29 -3.74 10.49 -2.73
N THR A 30 -3.37 11.74 -2.52
CA THR A 30 -4.24 12.81 -2.05
C THR A 30 -3.70 14.16 -2.53
N THR A 31 -4.40 15.24 -2.20
CA THR A 31 -3.95 16.61 -2.46
C THR A 31 -2.62 16.90 -1.75
N LYS A 32 -1.86 17.85 -2.29
CA LYS A 32 -0.58 18.28 -1.69
C LYS A 32 -0.84 18.88 -0.30
N GLY A 33 -0.15 18.39 0.72
CA GLY A 33 -0.21 18.93 2.09
C GLY A 33 1.11 18.74 2.84
N ARG A 34 1.22 19.28 4.05
CA ARG A 34 2.46 19.13 4.85
C ARG A 34 2.60 17.72 5.40
N CYS A 35 3.85 17.23 5.43
CA CYS A 35 4.22 16.01 6.12
C CYS A 35 3.99 16.16 7.62
N ARG A 36 3.47 15.12 8.27
CA ARG A 36 3.20 15.10 9.72
C ARG A 36 4.26 14.37 10.54
N ASN A 37 5.30 13.85 9.89
CA ASN A 37 6.41 13.23 10.61
C ASN A 37 7.24 14.28 11.36
N ILE A 38 7.60 13.99 12.61
CA ILE A 38 8.43 14.87 13.45
C ILE A 38 9.75 15.18 12.73
N GLY A 39 10.16 16.44 12.74
CA GLY A 39 11.38 16.93 12.07
C GLY A 39 11.30 17.00 10.53
N CYS A 40 10.13 16.77 9.93
CA CYS A 40 9.95 16.90 8.48
C CYS A 40 9.05 18.09 8.13
N HIS A 41 9.62 19.10 7.47
CA HIS A 41 8.88 20.27 6.98
C HIS A 41 8.51 20.17 5.49
N GLY A 42 8.58 18.95 4.92
CA GLY A 42 8.28 18.70 3.52
C GLY A 42 6.79 18.68 3.20
N TYR A 43 6.46 18.68 1.91
CA TYR A 43 5.11 18.39 1.41
C TYR A 43 5.00 16.94 0.97
N SER A 44 3.81 16.36 1.09
CA SER A 44 3.46 15.04 0.58
C SER A 44 2.09 15.08 -0.10
N THR A 45 1.98 14.32 -1.18
CA THR A 45 0.73 13.95 -1.85
C THR A 45 0.29 12.54 -1.45
N ILE A 46 0.99 11.91 -0.50
CA ILE A 46 0.71 10.56 -0.01
C ILE A 46 0.14 10.64 1.40
N ILE A 47 -0.95 9.91 1.63
CA ILE A 47 -1.63 9.76 2.91
C ILE A 47 -1.74 8.28 3.27
N CYS A 48 -1.60 7.94 4.55
CA CYS A 48 -1.87 6.60 5.03
C CYS A 48 -3.38 6.32 5.07
N SER A 49 -3.82 5.21 4.49
CA SER A 49 -5.23 4.81 4.43
C SER A 49 -5.89 4.66 5.81
N LYS A 50 -5.14 4.23 6.82
CA LYS A 50 -5.62 3.98 8.19
C LYS A 50 -5.36 5.16 9.11
N CYS A 51 -4.14 5.70 9.14
CA CYS A 51 -3.80 6.82 10.01
C CYS A 51 -4.35 8.17 9.53
N GLN A 52 -4.72 8.29 8.26
CA GLN A 52 -5.12 9.56 7.65
C GLN A 52 -4.04 10.66 7.80
N LEU A 53 -2.77 10.25 7.91
CA LEU A 53 -1.61 11.13 8.03
C LEU A 53 -0.87 11.26 6.71
N ARG A 54 -0.55 12.50 6.35
CA ARG A 54 0.30 12.81 5.20
C ARG A 54 1.76 12.58 5.56
N LEU A 55 2.40 11.67 4.85
CA LEU A 55 3.79 11.26 5.11
C LEU A 55 4.54 11.23 3.78
N CYS A 56 5.73 11.83 3.74
CA CYS A 56 6.55 11.86 2.52
C CYS A 56 7.04 10.44 2.16
N ILE A 57 6.97 10.13 0.88
CA ILE A 57 7.70 9.03 0.25
C ILE A 57 8.46 9.64 -0.93
N ASN A 58 9.79 9.71 -0.82
CA ASN A 58 10.66 10.17 -1.90
C ASN A 58 12.03 9.49 -1.79
N SER A 59 12.88 9.66 -2.80
CA SER A 59 14.18 8.97 -2.88
C SER A 59 15.17 9.37 -1.78
N ARG A 60 14.96 10.49 -1.08
CA ARG A 60 15.86 10.98 -0.01
C ARG A 60 15.35 10.65 1.39
N LYS A 61 14.03 10.59 1.58
CA LYS A 61 13.37 10.35 2.87
C LYS A 61 12.07 9.59 2.68
N ASN A 62 11.92 8.55 3.49
CA ASN A 62 10.68 7.79 3.61
C ASN A 62 10.09 7.99 5.00
N CYS A 63 9.35 9.10 5.17
CA CYS A 63 8.62 9.38 6.41
C CYS A 63 7.46 8.42 6.63
N PHE A 64 6.93 7.84 5.55
CA PHE A 64 5.87 6.84 5.65
C PHE A 64 6.37 5.60 6.37
N GLU A 65 7.51 5.06 5.95
CA GLU A 65 8.10 3.89 6.59
C GLU A 65 8.53 4.20 8.03
N ARG A 66 9.22 5.32 8.27
CA ARG A 66 9.69 5.70 9.61
C ARG A 66 8.58 5.89 10.65
N TYR A 67 7.37 6.26 10.21
CA TYR A 67 6.24 6.45 11.10
C TYR A 67 5.52 5.13 11.46
N HIS A 68 5.62 4.11 10.60
CA HIS A 68 4.88 2.85 10.75
C HIS A 68 5.75 1.63 11.09
N LYS A 69 7.08 1.79 11.17
CA LYS A 69 7.95 0.83 11.85
C LYS A 69 7.71 0.89 13.35
#